data_AF-A0A162BQX0-F1
#
_entry.id   AF-A0A162BQX0-F1
#
_cell.length_a   1.000
_cell.length_b   1.000
_cell.length_c   1.000
_cell.angle_alpha   90.00
_cell.angle_beta   90.00
_cell.angle_gamma   90.00
#
_symmetry.space_group_name_H-M   'P 1'
#
loop_
_entity.id
_entity.type
_entity.pdbx_description
1 polymer ?
#
loop_
_entity_poly.entity_id
_entity_poly.type
_entity_poly.pdbx_seq_one_letter_code
_entity_poly.pdbx_strand_id
1 'polypeptide(L)'
;RAKERKYVVGDRVLLDIRVVKEGDSRKFTSKYKGPYRVVKVHTNNTVDIADNSYVCQRTHVNRLKPLYETMLWKTEDCPSIENSLDFENRFRKSIATQTTDIFENEIGPDIDNPD
;
A
#
# COMPACT_ATOMS: atom_id res chain seq x y z
N ARG A 1 7.19 1.18 15.90
CA ARG A 1 8.49 1.92 15.87
C ARG A 1 8.46 2.90 14.70
N ALA A 2 8.87 4.16 14.89
CA ALA A 2 8.93 5.11 13.77
C ALA A 2 9.98 4.63 12.75
N LYS A 3 9.64 4.56 11.46
CA LYS A 3 10.61 4.27 10.41
C LYS A 3 11.47 5.50 10.20
N GLU A 4 12.77 5.40 10.44
CA GLU A 4 13.71 6.44 10.03
C GLU A 4 13.68 6.52 8.50
N ARG A 5 13.15 7.64 8.00
CA ARG A 5 13.14 7.96 6.58
C ARG A 5 13.95 9.22 6.38
N LYS A 6 14.94 9.13 5.51
CA LYS A 6 15.74 10.28 5.08
C LYS A 6 15.06 10.86 3.85
N TYR A 7 14.82 12.16 3.87
CA TYR A 7 14.25 12.90 2.75
C TYR A 7 15.33 13.73 2.08
N VAL A 8 15.20 13.93 0.77
CA VAL A 8 16.07 14.76 -0.05
C VAL A 8 15.27 15.94 -0.58
N VAL A 9 15.96 17.04 -0.91
CA VAL A 9 15.34 18.19 -1.58
C VAL A 9 14.74 17.74 -2.92
N GLY A 10 13.49 18.13 -3.17
CA GLY A 10 12.71 17.73 -4.35
C GLY A 10 11.72 16.58 -4.10
N ASP A 11 11.87 15.83 -3.01
CA ASP A 11 10.96 14.73 -2.69
C ASP A 11 9.52 15.22 -2.53
N ARG A 12 8.58 14.45 -3.11
CA ARG A 12 7.14 14.70 -2.95
C ARG A 12 6.65 14.04 -1.68
N VAL A 13 5.99 14.81 -0.82
CA VAL A 13 5.56 14.36 0.51
C VAL A 13 4.15 14.84 0.83
N LEU A 14 3.51 14.12 1.73
CA LEU A 14 2.22 14.41 2.33
C LEU A 14 2.41 14.76 3.81
N LEU A 15 1.71 15.79 4.30
CA LEU A 15 1.78 16.24 5.68
C LEU A 15 0.64 15.66 6.52
N ASP A 16 0.95 15.03 7.65
CA ASP A 16 0.00 14.49 8.62
C ASP A 16 -0.75 15.62 9.36
N ILE A 17 -2.07 15.65 9.21
CA ILE A 17 -2.99 16.56 9.88
C ILE A 17 -3.30 15.96 11.26
N ARG A 18 -2.52 16.37 12.26
CA ARG A 18 -2.73 15.91 13.64
C ARG A 18 -3.97 16.53 14.28
N VAL A 19 -4.27 17.77 13.91
CA VAL A 19 -5.35 18.57 14.48
C VAL A 19 -6.25 18.99 13.32
N VAL A 20 -7.49 18.52 13.39
CA VAL A 20 -8.56 18.93 12.46
C VAL A 20 -9.03 20.32 12.88
N LYS A 21 -9.32 21.18 11.91
CA LYS A 21 -9.82 22.53 12.20
C LYS A 21 -11.20 22.46 12.83
N GLU A 22 -11.51 23.45 13.66
CA GLU A 22 -12.84 23.58 14.23
C GLU A 22 -13.89 23.72 13.13
N GLY A 23 -15.02 23.00 13.27
CA GLY A 23 -16.07 22.90 12.26
C GLY A 23 -15.91 21.72 11.28
N ASP A 24 -14.71 21.18 11.12
CA ASP A 24 -14.48 20.01 10.28
C ASP A 24 -14.64 18.70 11.07
N SER A 25 -15.30 17.71 10.47
CA SER A 25 -15.42 16.39 11.08
C SER A 25 -14.21 15.52 10.76
N ARG A 26 -13.54 15.03 11.80
CA ARG A 26 -12.41 14.10 11.69
C ARG A 26 -12.71 12.85 10.85
N LYS A 27 -13.98 12.45 10.75
CA LYS A 27 -14.41 11.30 9.94
C LYS A 27 -14.43 11.59 8.44
N PHE A 28 -14.63 12.85 8.05
CA PHE A 28 -14.75 13.28 6.65
C PHE A 28 -13.51 14.01 6.14
N THR A 29 -12.53 14.29 7.00
CA THR A 29 -11.25 14.87 6.59
C THR A 29 -10.21 13.81 6.30
N SER A 30 -9.48 13.95 5.20
CA SER A 30 -8.27 13.16 4.95
C SER A 30 -7.27 13.34 6.09
N LYS A 31 -6.60 12.25 6.48
CA LYS A 31 -5.53 12.28 7.49
C LYS A 31 -4.30 13.08 7.02
N TYR A 32 -4.05 13.12 5.72
CA TYR A 32 -2.88 13.78 5.16
C TYR A 32 -3.28 14.89 4.17
N LYS A 33 -2.49 15.97 4.16
CA LYS A 33 -2.63 17.12 3.26
C LYS A 33 -1.49 17.17 2.25
N GLY A 34 -1.76 17.78 1.10
CA GLY A 34 -0.77 18.09 0.08
C GLY A 34 -0.79 17.07 -1.05
N PRO A 35 -0.17 17.42 -2.17
CA PRO A 35 1.25 17.13 -2.34
C PRO A 35 2.14 18.34 -2.06
N TYR A 36 3.16 18.16 -1.23
CA TYR A 36 4.22 19.15 -0.99
C TYR A 36 5.54 18.67 -1.58
N ARG A 37 6.48 19.58 -1.77
CA ARG A 37 7.87 19.29 -2.12
C ARG A 37 8.78 19.68 -0.96
N VAL A 38 9.78 18.86 -0.67
CA VAL A 38 10.85 19.21 0.27
C VAL A 38 11.75 20.26 -0.38
N VAL A 39 11.90 21.41 0.27
CA VAL A 39 12.72 22.53 -0.20
C VAL A 39 14.08 22.53 0.49
N LYS A 40 14.12 22.23 1.78
CA LYS A 40 15.34 22.24 2.57
C LYS A 40 15.32 21.15 3.63
N VAL A 41 16.47 20.51 3.84
CA VAL A 41 16.65 19.47 4.86
C VAL A 41 17.56 20.02 5.95
N HIS A 42 17.22 19.72 7.21
CA HIS A 42 18.01 20.08 8.37
C HIS A 42 18.53 18.84 9.10
N THR A 43 19.64 19.00 9.81
CA THR A 43 20.32 17.92 10.55
C THR A 43 19.51 17.43 11.76
N ASN A 44 18.54 18.21 12.24
CA ASN A 44 17.70 17.91 13.39
C ASN A 44 16.40 17.15 13.04
N ASN A 45 16.39 16.36 11.96
CA ASN A 45 15.22 15.61 11.49
C ASN A 45 13.98 16.51 11.21
N THR A 46 14.23 17.76 10.84
CA THR A 46 13.20 18.68 10.34
C THR A 46 13.48 19.03 8.89
N VAL A 47 12.41 19.33 8.16
CA VAL A 47 12.47 19.72 6.75
C VAL A 47 11.51 20.86 6.51
N ASP A 48 11.91 21.76 5.62
CA ASP A 48 11.03 22.81 5.09
C ASP A 48 10.34 22.26 3.85
N ILE A 49 9.01 22.24 3.87
CA ILE A 49 8.18 21.80 2.75
C ILE A 49 7.47 23.01 2.15
N ALA A 50 7.23 23.00 0.84
CA ALA A 50 6.43 24.02 0.18
C ALA A 50 5.44 23.38 -0.80
N ASP A 51 4.33 24.09 -1.01
CA ASP A 51 3.44 23.83 -2.13
C ASP A 51 3.97 24.54 -3.39
N ASN A 52 3.15 24.63 -4.43
CA ASN A 52 3.51 25.34 -5.65
C ASN A 52 3.65 26.86 -5.45
N SER A 53 3.12 27.40 -4.35
CA SER A 53 3.18 28.82 -3.98
C SER A 53 4.52 29.20 -3.34
N TYR A 54 5.44 28.24 -3.14
CA TYR A 54 6.74 28.42 -2.47
C TYR A 54 6.64 28.95 -1.02
N VAL A 55 5.47 28.86 -0.40
CA VAL A 55 5.32 29.20 1.02
C VAL A 55 5.84 28.03 1.84
N CYS A 56 7.02 28.22 2.44
CA CYS A 56 7.68 27.19 3.21
C CYS A 56 7.06 27.00 4.60
N GLN A 57 6.78 25.76 4.96
CA GLN A 57 6.40 25.33 6.29
C GLN A 57 7.45 24.36 6.85
N ARG A 58 7.97 24.64 8.05
CA ARG A 58 8.89 23.72 8.74
C ARG A 58 8.12 22.61 9.44
N THR A 59 8.51 21.35 9.20
CA THR A 59 7.87 20.19 9.83
C THR A 59 8.88 19.10 10.20
N HIS A 60 8.54 18.24 11.16
CA HIS A 60 9.37 17.10 11.53
C HIS A 60 9.13 15.92 10.58
N VAL A 61 10.17 15.17 10.21
CA VAL A 61 10.10 14.05 9.24
C VAL A 61 9.06 12.98 9.60
N ASN A 62 8.82 12.72 10.89
CA ASN A 62 7.78 11.79 11.37
C ASN A 62 6.34 12.22 11.05
N ARG A 63 6.11 13.48 10.67
CA ARG A 63 4.81 13.97 10.21
C ARG A 63 4.66 13.86 8.69
N LEU A 64 5.68 13.38 8.00
CA LEU A 64 5.67 13.27 6.54
C LEU A 64 5.47 11.83 6.13
N LYS A 65 4.68 11.67 5.06
CA LYS A 65 4.54 10.42 4.31
C LYS A 65 5.02 10.69 2.88
N PRO A 66 5.96 9.90 2.32
CA PRO A 66 6.35 10.03 0.93
C PRO A 66 5.14 9.79 0.03
N LEU A 67 5.03 10.62 -1.00
CA LEU A 67 4.03 10.47 -2.04
C LEU A 67 4.64 9.63 -3.15
N TYR A 68 4.04 8.48 -3.41
CA TYR A 68 4.44 7.62 -4.52
C TYR A 68 3.62 7.96 -5.77
N GLU A 69 4.21 7.75 -6.95
CA GLU A 69 3.54 8.03 -8.23
C GLU A 69 2.24 7.24 -8.39
N THR A 70 2.18 6.01 -7.86
CA THR A 70 0.98 5.17 -7.84
C THR A 70 -0.18 5.74 -7.02
N MET A 71 0.07 6.76 -6.20
CA MET A 71 -0.97 7.46 -5.43
C MET A 71 -1.58 8.65 -6.20
N LEU A 72 -1.02 8.98 -7.36
CA LEU A 72 -1.53 10.04 -8.23
C LEU A 72 -2.57 9.46 -9.18
N TRP A 73 -3.64 10.22 -9.40
CA TRP A 73 -4.58 9.91 -10.45
C TRP A 73 -3.88 10.08 -11.80
N LYS A 74 -3.73 8.97 -12.52
CA LYS A 74 -3.27 8.99 -13.89
C LYS A 74 -4.47 9.29 -14.79
N THR A 75 -4.23 10.09 -15.82
CA THR A 75 -5.17 10.27 -16.94
C THR A 75 -5.02 9.18 -18.00
N GLU A 76 -4.16 8.18 -17.76
CA GLU A 76 -4.04 7.01 -18.63
C GLU A 76 -5.37 6.25 -18.60
N ASP A 77 -5.87 5.88 -19.78
CA ASP A 77 -7.11 5.12 -19.91
C ASP A 77 -7.00 3.81 -19.14
N CYS A 78 -8.06 3.47 -18.40
CA CYS A 78 -8.17 2.16 -17.78
C CYS A 78 -8.02 1.10 -18.88
N PRO A 79 -7.12 0.10 -18.72
CA PRO A 79 -7.06 -0.98 -19.68
C PRO A 79 -8.46 -1.62 -19.79
N SER A 80 -8.89 -1.89 -21.02
CA SER A 80 -10.17 -2.57 -21.26
C SER A 80 -10.21 -3.83 -20.41
N ILE A 81 -11.26 -3.99 -19.60
CA ILE A 81 -11.51 -5.24 -18.88
C ILE A 81 -11.46 -6.36 -19.91
N GLU A 82 -10.44 -7.23 -19.81
CA GLU A 82 -10.36 -8.46 -20.60
C GLU A 82 -11.70 -9.20 -20.44
N ASN A 83 -12.24 -9.67 -21.56
CA ASN A 83 -13.56 -10.30 -21.64
C ASN A 83 -13.81 -11.26 -20.46
N SER A 84 -15.00 -11.20 -19.87
CA SER A 84 -15.44 -11.95 -18.69
C SER A 84 -15.08 -13.45 -18.68
N LEU A 85 -14.86 -14.04 -19.86
CA LEU A 85 -14.44 -15.43 -20.06
C LEU A 85 -13.04 -15.74 -19.49
N ASP A 86 -12.10 -14.79 -19.50
CA ASP A 86 -10.75 -15.00 -18.98
C ASP A 86 -10.68 -14.86 -17.44
N PHE A 87 -11.63 -14.15 -16.84
CA PHE A 87 -11.74 -13.99 -15.39
C PHE A 87 -12.28 -15.26 -14.72
N GLU A 88 -13.31 -15.87 -15.32
CA GLU A 88 -13.90 -17.11 -14.80
C GLU A 88 -12.92 -18.29 -14.88
N ASN A 89 -12.09 -18.33 -15.93
CA ASN A 89 -11.04 -19.32 -16.12
C ASN A 89 -9.85 -19.16 -15.15
N ARG A 90 -9.58 -17.95 -14.65
CA ARG A 90 -8.51 -17.70 -13.65
C ARG A 90 -8.92 -18.15 -12.25
N PHE A 91 -10.19 -17.93 -11.87
CA PHE A 91 -10.71 -18.34 -10.55
C PHE A 91 -11.02 -19.84 -10.46
N ARG A 92 -11.48 -20.46 -11.55
CA ARG A 92 -11.79 -21.90 -11.54
C ARG A 92 -10.54 -22.79 -11.45
N LYS A 93 -9.40 -22.35 -12.00
CA LYS A 93 -8.15 -23.13 -11.95
C LYS A 93 -7.52 -23.19 -10.55
N SER A 94 -7.76 -22.22 -9.67
CA SER A 94 -7.14 -22.18 -8.34
C SER A 94 -7.81 -23.08 -7.29
N ILE A 95 -9.04 -23.54 -7.53
CA ILE A 95 -9.79 -24.39 -6.58
C ILE A 95 -9.74 -25.89 -6.98
N ALA A 96 -9.00 -26.25 -8.04
CA ALA A 96 -8.98 -27.61 -8.57
C ALA A 96 -7.79 -28.47 -8.08
N THR A 97 -6.90 -27.94 -7.22
CA THR A 97 -5.64 -28.64 -6.84
C THR A 97 -5.49 -28.88 -5.33
N GLN A 98 -6.58 -28.96 -4.57
CA GLN A 98 -6.53 -29.41 -3.17
C GLN A 98 -7.61 -30.44 -2.86
N THR A 99 -7.56 -31.62 -3.50
CA THR A 99 -8.06 -32.87 -2.90
C THR A 99 -7.42 -34.04 -3.65
N THR A 100 -6.16 -34.32 -3.35
CA THR A 100 -5.60 -35.67 -3.48
C THR A 100 -4.64 -35.89 -2.32
N ASP A 101 -5.00 -36.88 -1.51
CA ASP A 101 -4.10 -37.77 -0.77
C ASP A 101 -3.56 -37.30 0.57
N ILE A 102 -4.42 -37.35 1.61
CA ILE A 102 -4.00 -37.72 2.97
C ILE A 102 -5.05 -38.67 3.56
N PHE A 103 -5.02 -39.94 3.13
CA PHE A 103 -5.49 -41.07 3.94
C PHE A 103 -4.66 -42.30 3.56
N GLU A 104 -3.41 -42.32 4.02
CA GLU A 104 -2.68 -43.56 4.23
C GLU A 104 -2.08 -43.49 5.62
N ASN A 105 -2.68 -44.23 6.55
CA ASN A 105 -2.03 -44.71 7.76
C ASN A 105 -2.52 -46.14 7.99
N GLU A 106 -1.73 -47.06 7.42
CA GLU A 106 -1.29 -48.33 8.00
C GLU A 106 -2.32 -49.33 8.51
N ILE A 107 -2.63 -50.32 7.66
CA ILE A 107 -2.59 -51.75 8.04
C ILE A 107 -2.05 -52.52 6.82
N GLY A 108 -0.79 -52.95 6.84
CA GLY A 108 -0.25 -53.94 5.89
C GLY A 108 -0.34 -55.38 6.45
N PRO A 109 0.19 -56.39 5.76
CA PRO A 109 -0.09 -56.78 4.37
C PRO A 109 -0.71 -58.21 4.30
N ASP A 110 -1.26 -58.52 3.12
CA ASP A 110 -1.78 -59.80 2.63
C ASP A 110 -0.92 -61.03 2.98
N ILE A 111 -1.54 -62.20 3.20
CA ILE A 111 -1.12 -63.46 2.56
C ILE A 111 -2.36 -64.35 2.31
N ASP A 112 -2.59 -64.66 1.03
CA ASP A 112 -3.54 -65.63 0.49
C ASP A 112 -3.15 -67.10 0.75
N ASN A 113 -4.14 -67.97 0.51
CA ASN A 113 -4.03 -69.30 -0.12
C ASN A 113 -4.22 -70.54 0.80
N PRO A 114 -4.45 -71.75 0.24
CA PRO A 114 -5.75 -72.43 0.21
C PRO A 114 -5.72 -73.81 0.90
N ASP A 115 -6.89 -74.43 1.09
CA ASP A 115 -7.13 -75.89 1.03
C ASP A 115 -8.65 -76.18 0.99
#